data_AF-A0A432TYH2-F1
#
_entry.id   AF-A0A432TYH2-F1
#
_cell.length_a   1.000
_cell.length_b   1.000
_cell.length_c   1.000
_cell.angle_alpha   90.00
_cell.angle_beta   90.00
_cell.angle_gamma   90.00
#
_symmetry.space_group_name_H-M   'P 1'
#
loop_
_entity.id
_entity.type
_entity.pdbx_description
1 polymer ?
#
loop_
_entity_poly.entity_id
_entity_poly.type
_entity_poly.pdbx_seq_one_letter_code
_entity_poly.pdbx_strand_id
1 'polypeptide(L)'
;ISLESNIKLLGLEGVDHALVIGSNLRLEQPMISHRLRKANLSGASIDVINAMAFDFNYRLNSENIISPNQTAATLAGVLKSVLGNAHIEVPDYLVDIEVSDIAMQLADKLTQSNNSVIVLGEHIINNPQASSIANLVSEIAQHTDSTTLNVSATANSMAANMAGFVPGKDGLDVNAMLAADLKAYILLDVYPQYDFHHSVQAVEALSSDDTFVISLNSFKDDTVAQYSDVLLPIASFYETSGSHVNVEGEVQSFAAAVNAPSNAKPAWKVLKVLADLLELPGFHYADSSQVTSEIKHQSHKQHAHNESIDIKVKRGINVIWQKSPYAVDVLSRHATSLQATNIGQINSASMNKTTAKKLEVAQDDEYLGVPVAINETVANNCVFVNANHSTGVQS
;
A
#
# COMPACT_ATOMS: atom_id res chain seq x y z
N ILE A 1 4.25 -6.83 -3.50
CA ILE A 1 3.05 -7.16 -4.33
C ILE A 1 3.33 -6.67 -5.74
N SER A 2 3.25 -7.56 -6.74
CA SER A 2 3.38 -7.19 -8.15
C SER A 2 2.07 -7.51 -8.86
N LEU A 3 1.31 -6.48 -9.21
CA LEU A 3 0.18 -6.57 -10.14
C LEU A 3 0.36 -5.43 -11.14
N GLU A 4 0.40 -5.75 -12.42
CA GLU A 4 0.45 -4.75 -13.49
C GLU A 4 -0.88 -3.99 -13.55
N SER A 5 -0.85 -2.67 -13.74
CA SER A 5 -2.03 -1.89 -14.07
C SER A 5 -2.12 -1.75 -15.59
N ASN A 6 -3.10 -2.40 -16.23
CA ASN A 6 -3.27 -2.35 -17.68
C ASN A 6 -4.50 -1.54 -18.14
N ILE A 7 -5.35 -1.08 -17.21
CA ILE A 7 -6.39 -0.08 -17.49
C ILE A 7 -5.86 1.34 -17.31
N LYS A 8 -6.25 2.23 -18.22
CA LYS A 8 -6.08 3.68 -18.03
C LYS A 8 -7.18 4.22 -17.13
N LEU A 9 -6.87 5.21 -16.30
CA LEU A 9 -7.80 5.89 -15.41
C LEU A 9 -9.06 6.32 -16.14
N LEU A 10 -8.95 6.91 -17.34
CA LEU A 10 -10.12 7.31 -18.13
C LEU A 10 -11.00 6.10 -18.51
N GLY A 11 -10.40 4.94 -18.77
CA GLY A 11 -11.10 3.70 -19.10
C GLY A 11 -11.99 3.19 -17.97
N LEU A 12 -11.71 3.53 -16.71
CA LEU A 12 -12.54 3.18 -15.56
C LEU A 12 -13.97 3.72 -15.63
N GLU A 13 -14.20 4.80 -16.38
CA GLU A 13 -15.56 5.37 -16.53
C GLU A 13 -16.43 4.53 -17.48
N GLY A 14 -15.82 3.68 -18.32
CA GLY A 14 -16.49 2.88 -19.33
C GLY A 14 -16.59 1.38 -19.02
N VAL A 15 -16.20 0.95 -17.82
CA VAL A 15 -16.34 -0.45 -17.40
C VAL A 15 -17.81 -0.77 -17.12
N ASP A 16 -18.23 -1.99 -17.44
CA ASP A 16 -19.56 -2.51 -17.13
C ASP A 16 -19.58 -3.25 -15.78
N HIS A 17 -18.40 -3.67 -15.32
CA HIS A 17 -18.21 -4.32 -14.04
C HIS A 17 -16.86 -3.99 -13.40
N ALA A 18 -16.83 -3.83 -12.08
CA ALA A 18 -15.59 -3.72 -11.30
C ALA A 18 -15.62 -4.63 -10.07
N LEU A 19 -14.54 -5.38 -9.85
CA LEU A 19 -14.28 -6.09 -8.60
C LEU A 19 -13.18 -5.35 -7.84
N VAL A 20 -13.52 -4.76 -6.69
CA VAL A 20 -12.55 -4.04 -5.82
C VAL A 20 -12.17 -4.91 -4.63
N ILE A 21 -10.88 -5.16 -4.45
CA ILE A 21 -10.35 -6.11 -3.45
C ILE A 21 -9.48 -5.37 -2.46
N GLY A 22 -9.87 -5.37 -1.19
CA GLY A 22 -9.08 -4.82 -0.08
C GLY A 22 -8.84 -3.33 -0.21
N SER A 23 -9.87 -2.54 -0.49
CA SER A 23 -9.74 -1.09 -0.67
C SER A 23 -10.95 -0.31 -0.14
N ASN A 24 -10.65 0.80 0.53
CA ASN A 24 -11.51 1.94 0.71
C ASN A 24 -11.07 3.07 -0.24
N LEU A 25 -11.35 2.89 -1.53
CA LEU A 25 -10.97 3.81 -2.61
C LEU A 25 -11.38 5.27 -2.36
N ARG A 26 -12.42 5.52 -1.54
CA ARG A 26 -12.86 6.88 -1.23
C ARG A 26 -11.81 7.65 -0.43
N LEU A 27 -11.05 6.98 0.42
CA LEU A 27 -9.97 7.59 1.20
C LEU A 27 -8.59 7.34 0.55
N GLU A 28 -8.36 6.15 -0.01
CA GLU A 28 -7.09 5.78 -0.64
C GLU A 28 -6.86 6.54 -1.96
N GLN A 29 -7.83 6.49 -2.87
CA GLN A 29 -7.69 7.03 -4.23
C GLN A 29 -9.01 7.67 -4.71
N PRO A 30 -9.35 8.88 -4.21
CA PRO A 30 -10.65 9.51 -4.49
C PRO A 30 -10.97 9.69 -5.98
N MET A 31 -9.94 9.88 -6.81
CA MET A 31 -10.10 9.99 -8.27
C MET A 31 -10.49 8.67 -8.92
N ILE A 32 -9.93 7.54 -8.47
CA ILE A 32 -10.34 6.20 -8.94
C ILE A 32 -11.79 5.93 -8.49
N SER A 33 -12.10 6.19 -7.21
CA SER A 33 -13.46 6.08 -6.66
C SER A 33 -14.47 6.92 -7.46
N HIS A 34 -14.12 8.16 -7.79
CA HIS A 34 -14.98 9.04 -8.58
C HIS A 34 -15.27 8.50 -9.98
N ARG A 35 -14.29 7.87 -10.64
CA ARG A 35 -14.48 7.29 -11.98
C ARG A 35 -15.33 6.03 -11.93
N LEU A 36 -15.12 5.16 -10.95
CA LEU A 36 -16.00 4.01 -10.71
C LEU A 36 -17.44 4.46 -10.38
N ARG A 37 -17.60 5.56 -9.64
CA ARG A 37 -18.92 6.16 -9.41
C ARG A 37 -19.61 6.55 -10.72
N LYS A 38 -18.87 7.15 -11.67
CA LYS A 38 -19.43 7.50 -12.99
C LYS A 38 -19.84 6.25 -13.77
N ALA A 39 -19.01 5.21 -13.77
CA ALA A 39 -19.36 3.92 -14.39
C ALA A 39 -20.64 3.34 -13.75
N ASN A 40 -20.73 3.33 -12.42
CA ASN A 40 -21.93 2.87 -11.70
C ASN A 40 -23.18 3.66 -12.04
N LEU A 41 -23.08 5.00 -12.15
CA LEU A 41 -24.18 5.86 -12.60
C LEU A 41 -24.59 5.58 -14.05
N SER A 42 -23.66 5.11 -14.89
CA SER A 42 -23.89 4.64 -16.25
C SER A 42 -24.38 3.18 -16.34
N GLY A 43 -24.58 2.50 -15.21
CA GLY A 43 -25.12 1.13 -15.14
C GLY A 43 -24.11 0.04 -14.77
N ALA A 44 -22.85 0.38 -14.53
CA ALA A 44 -21.85 -0.60 -14.13
C ALA A 44 -22.16 -1.22 -12.76
N SER A 45 -21.91 -2.51 -12.63
CA SER A 45 -21.99 -3.22 -11.35
C SER A 45 -20.64 -3.19 -10.63
N ILE A 46 -20.64 -3.04 -9.31
CA ILE A 46 -19.39 -3.00 -8.52
C ILE A 46 -19.50 -3.99 -7.38
N ASP A 47 -18.65 -5.01 -7.38
CA ASP A 47 -18.50 -5.96 -6.29
C ASP A 47 -17.26 -5.62 -5.47
N VAL A 48 -17.31 -5.90 -4.16
CA VAL A 48 -16.16 -5.69 -3.28
C VAL A 48 -15.86 -6.93 -2.45
N ILE A 49 -14.56 -7.19 -2.23
CA ILE A 49 -14.06 -8.08 -1.19
C ILE A 49 -13.26 -7.23 -0.22
N ASN A 50 -13.74 -7.06 1.01
CA ASN A 50 -13.05 -6.25 2.02
C ASN A 50 -13.00 -6.95 3.38
N ALA A 51 -12.06 -6.53 4.24
CA ALA A 51 -12.01 -6.98 5.63
C ALA A 51 -12.98 -6.21 6.54
N MET A 52 -13.47 -5.05 6.08
CA MET A 52 -14.40 -4.18 6.78
C MET A 52 -15.37 -3.54 5.77
N ALA A 53 -16.62 -3.33 6.16
CA ALA A 53 -17.58 -2.58 5.36
C ALA A 53 -17.26 -1.08 5.36
N PHE A 54 -17.35 -0.42 4.20
CA PHE A 54 -16.99 0.99 4.03
C PHE A 54 -18.13 1.80 3.40
N ASP A 55 -18.14 3.11 3.67
CA ASP A 55 -19.10 4.04 3.10
C ASP A 55 -18.71 4.48 1.66
N PHE A 56 -19.02 3.62 0.69
CA PHE A 56 -18.89 3.93 -0.73
C PHE A 56 -19.95 4.93 -1.19
N ASN A 57 -19.57 5.86 -2.06
CA ASN A 57 -20.48 6.88 -2.62
C ASN A 57 -21.21 6.42 -3.91
N TYR A 58 -21.28 5.11 -4.12
CA TYR A 58 -21.96 4.40 -5.21
C TYR A 58 -22.57 3.11 -4.69
N ARG A 59 -23.50 2.53 -5.45
CA ARG A 59 -24.22 1.31 -5.04
C ARG A 59 -23.37 0.09 -5.37
N LEU A 60 -23.15 -0.75 -4.38
CA LEU A 60 -22.50 -2.04 -4.56
C LEU A 60 -23.51 -3.07 -5.09
N ASN A 61 -23.06 -3.93 -5.99
CA ASN A 61 -23.80 -5.13 -6.42
C ASN A 61 -23.71 -6.23 -5.34
N SER A 62 -22.52 -6.44 -4.78
CA SER A 62 -22.30 -7.27 -3.60
C SER A 62 -21.21 -6.70 -2.70
N GLU A 63 -21.38 -6.85 -1.39
CA GLU A 63 -20.41 -6.48 -0.36
C GLU A 63 -19.97 -7.73 0.39
N ASN A 64 -18.77 -8.22 0.09
CA ASN A 64 -18.24 -9.46 0.64
C ASN A 64 -17.23 -9.16 1.75
N ILE A 65 -17.69 -9.18 3.00
CA ILE A 65 -16.84 -8.96 4.18
C ILE A 65 -16.20 -10.27 4.60
N ILE A 66 -14.94 -10.46 4.22
CA ILE A 66 -14.20 -11.73 4.32
C ILE A 66 -12.99 -11.55 5.24
N SER A 67 -12.70 -12.57 6.06
CA SER A 67 -11.48 -12.58 6.88
C SER A 67 -10.24 -12.48 5.98
N PRO A 68 -9.23 -11.64 6.30
CA PRO A 68 -8.00 -11.57 5.50
C PRO A 68 -7.34 -12.94 5.26
N ASN A 69 -7.45 -13.86 6.23
CA ASN A 69 -6.97 -15.24 6.12
C ASN A 69 -7.65 -16.09 5.04
N GLN A 70 -8.83 -15.67 4.57
CA GLN A 70 -9.66 -16.40 3.60
C GLN A 70 -9.61 -15.77 2.21
N THR A 71 -9.10 -14.54 2.06
CA THR A 71 -9.10 -13.82 0.79
C THR A 71 -8.45 -14.61 -0.35
N ALA A 72 -7.27 -15.22 -0.10
CA ALA A 72 -6.58 -16.04 -1.10
C ALA A 72 -7.39 -17.29 -1.49
N ALA A 73 -7.99 -17.98 -0.51
CA ALA A 73 -8.82 -19.16 -0.78
C ALA A 73 -10.11 -18.80 -1.56
N THR A 74 -10.75 -17.68 -1.23
CA THR A 74 -11.92 -17.20 -1.99
C THR A 74 -11.56 -16.88 -3.43
N LEU A 75 -10.45 -16.17 -3.67
CA LEU A 75 -9.99 -15.87 -5.04
C LEU A 75 -9.56 -17.12 -5.79
N ALA A 76 -8.96 -18.11 -5.12
CA ALA A 76 -8.69 -19.42 -5.70
C ALA A 76 -10.00 -20.13 -6.14
N GLY A 77 -11.06 -20.00 -5.34
CA GLY A 77 -12.40 -20.46 -5.72
C GLY A 77 -12.96 -19.72 -6.93
N VAL A 78 -12.77 -18.40 -7.02
CA VAL A 78 -13.17 -17.58 -8.18
C VAL A 78 -12.45 -18.08 -9.42
N LEU A 79 -11.13 -18.21 -9.37
CA LEU A 79 -10.32 -18.71 -10.48
C LEU A 79 -10.77 -20.12 -10.93
N LYS A 80 -10.96 -21.04 -9.98
CA LYS A 80 -11.47 -22.39 -10.27
C LYS A 80 -12.82 -22.36 -10.99
N SER A 81 -13.72 -21.47 -10.56
CA SER A 81 -15.04 -21.30 -11.19
C SER A 81 -14.92 -20.71 -12.60
N VAL A 82 -14.05 -19.71 -12.80
CA VAL A 82 -13.76 -19.13 -14.12
C VAL A 82 -13.23 -20.21 -15.08
N LEU A 83 -12.24 -20.99 -14.66
CA LEU A 83 -11.67 -22.08 -15.46
C LEU A 83 -12.71 -23.15 -15.80
N GLY A 84 -13.54 -23.53 -14.83
CA GLY A 84 -14.63 -24.48 -15.02
C GLY A 84 -15.67 -24.00 -16.05
N ASN A 85 -16.07 -22.73 -15.97
CA ASN A 85 -17.00 -22.10 -16.91
C ASN A 85 -16.43 -22.03 -18.34
N ALA A 86 -15.12 -21.83 -18.46
CA ALA A 86 -14.41 -21.81 -19.75
C ALA A 86 -14.01 -23.21 -20.26
N HIS A 87 -14.30 -24.29 -19.50
CA HIS A 87 -13.85 -25.65 -19.77
C HIS A 87 -12.32 -25.78 -19.93
N ILE A 88 -11.57 -24.97 -19.20
CA ILE A 88 -10.10 -25.03 -19.12
C ILE A 88 -9.71 -26.01 -18.01
N GLU A 89 -8.61 -26.74 -18.21
CA GLU A 89 -8.06 -27.65 -17.21
C GLU A 89 -7.75 -26.89 -15.91
N VAL A 90 -8.21 -27.43 -14.79
CA VAL A 90 -7.99 -26.84 -13.46
C VAL A 90 -6.61 -27.26 -12.96
N PRO A 91 -5.69 -26.32 -12.66
CA PRO A 91 -4.39 -26.63 -12.10
C PRO A 91 -4.47 -27.44 -10.79
N ASP A 92 -3.50 -28.32 -10.56
CA ASP A 92 -3.44 -29.21 -9.39
C ASP A 92 -3.64 -28.47 -8.06
N TYR A 93 -3.09 -27.27 -7.93
CA TYR A 93 -3.17 -26.47 -6.71
C TYR A 93 -4.59 -25.97 -6.38
N LEU A 94 -5.52 -26.00 -7.35
CA LEU A 94 -6.94 -25.61 -7.19
C LEU A 94 -7.88 -26.81 -7.02
N VAL A 95 -7.43 -28.04 -7.29
CA VAL A 95 -8.31 -29.23 -7.32
C VAL A 95 -9.08 -29.41 -6.01
N ASP A 96 -8.43 -29.19 -4.87
CA ASP A 96 -9.03 -29.36 -3.53
C ASP A 96 -9.76 -28.11 -3.02
N ILE A 97 -9.78 -27.01 -3.78
CA ILE A 97 -10.48 -25.79 -3.36
C ILE A 97 -11.99 -25.97 -3.48
N GLU A 98 -12.70 -25.80 -2.37
CA GLU A 98 -14.15 -25.67 -2.36
C GLU A 98 -14.56 -24.32 -2.94
N VAL A 99 -15.42 -24.35 -3.96
CA VAL A 99 -15.96 -23.14 -4.57
C VAL A 99 -17.18 -22.70 -3.77
N SER A 100 -17.09 -21.55 -3.11
CA SER A 100 -18.21 -20.95 -2.37
C SER A 100 -19.20 -20.25 -3.29
N ASP A 101 -20.42 -19.99 -2.79
CA ASP A 101 -21.42 -19.21 -3.53
C ASP A 101 -20.91 -17.81 -3.91
N ILE A 102 -20.14 -17.17 -3.02
CA ILE A 102 -19.49 -15.89 -3.29
C ILE A 102 -18.53 -16.04 -4.47
N ALA A 103 -17.69 -17.08 -4.46
CA ALA A 103 -16.73 -17.32 -5.53
C ALA A 103 -17.40 -17.56 -6.89
N MET A 104 -18.48 -18.35 -6.92
CA MET A 104 -19.28 -18.58 -8.14
C MET A 104 -19.89 -17.27 -8.66
N GLN A 105 -20.51 -16.47 -7.78
CA GLN A 105 -21.15 -15.21 -8.18
C GLN A 105 -20.15 -14.20 -8.76
N LEU A 106 -18.98 -14.06 -8.14
CA LEU A 106 -17.92 -13.17 -8.63
C LEU A 106 -17.35 -13.66 -9.96
N ALA A 107 -17.11 -14.97 -10.11
CA ALA A 107 -16.65 -15.56 -11.36
C ALA A 107 -17.66 -15.37 -12.49
N ASP A 108 -18.94 -15.57 -12.23
CA ASP A 108 -20.02 -15.36 -13.19
C ASP A 108 -20.10 -13.89 -13.63
N LYS A 109 -20.02 -12.95 -12.69
CA LYS A 109 -20.03 -11.51 -13.00
C LYS A 109 -18.85 -11.10 -13.86
N LEU A 110 -17.65 -11.55 -13.54
CA LEU A 110 -16.46 -11.27 -14.35
C LEU A 110 -16.58 -11.86 -15.75
N THR A 111 -17.02 -13.12 -15.87
CA THR A 111 -17.13 -13.84 -17.15
C THR A 111 -18.25 -13.28 -18.05
N GLN A 112 -19.34 -12.78 -17.48
CA GLN A 112 -20.48 -12.24 -18.23
C GLN A 112 -20.29 -10.78 -18.66
N SER A 113 -19.25 -10.11 -18.18
CA SER A 113 -19.00 -8.70 -18.44
C SER A 113 -18.11 -8.51 -19.67
N ASN A 114 -18.48 -7.61 -20.58
CA ASN A 114 -17.68 -7.32 -21.76
C ASN A 114 -16.46 -6.43 -21.48
N ASN A 115 -16.59 -5.54 -20.49
CA ASN A 115 -15.52 -4.65 -20.06
C ASN A 115 -15.49 -4.63 -18.53
N SER A 116 -14.63 -5.47 -17.96
CA SER A 116 -14.47 -5.59 -16.52
C SER A 116 -13.09 -5.17 -16.05
N VAL A 117 -13.01 -4.70 -14.80
CA VAL A 117 -11.75 -4.35 -14.13
C VAL A 117 -11.66 -5.02 -12.76
N ILE A 118 -10.48 -5.55 -12.42
CA ILE A 118 -10.16 -6.00 -11.07
C ILE A 118 -9.20 -4.99 -10.44
N VAL A 119 -9.66 -4.33 -9.39
CA VAL A 119 -8.90 -3.31 -8.64
C VAL A 119 -8.33 -3.94 -7.37
N LEU A 120 -7.01 -3.98 -7.25
CA LEU A 120 -6.31 -4.43 -6.05
C LEU A 120 -5.95 -3.22 -5.18
N GLY A 121 -6.47 -3.19 -3.95
CA GLY A 121 -6.32 -2.10 -2.99
C GLY A 121 -5.08 -2.18 -2.11
N GLU A 122 -4.82 -1.08 -1.40
CA GLU A 122 -3.66 -0.95 -0.51
C GLU A 122 -3.71 -1.95 0.64
N HIS A 123 -4.88 -2.28 1.18
CA HIS A 123 -4.99 -3.11 2.39
C HIS A 123 -4.39 -4.51 2.22
N ILE A 124 -4.27 -5.00 0.98
CA ILE A 124 -3.68 -6.29 0.67
C ILE A 124 -2.20 -6.36 1.06
N ILE A 125 -1.49 -5.22 1.19
CA ILE A 125 -0.11 -5.19 1.69
C ILE A 125 0.04 -5.72 3.12
N ASN A 126 -1.03 -5.65 3.92
CA ASN A 126 -1.06 -6.19 5.27
C ASN A 126 -1.35 -7.69 5.31
N ASN A 127 -1.63 -8.33 4.18
CA ASN A 127 -2.00 -9.74 4.12
C ASN A 127 -0.75 -10.64 4.00
N PRO A 128 -0.62 -11.72 4.81
CA PRO A 128 0.51 -12.64 4.70
C PRO A 128 0.58 -13.38 3.35
N GLN A 129 -0.49 -13.40 2.57
CA GLN A 129 -0.60 -14.03 1.24
C GLN A 129 -0.70 -12.99 0.12
N ALA A 130 -0.25 -11.75 0.33
CA ALA A 130 -0.40 -10.65 -0.61
C ALA A 130 0.12 -10.96 -2.03
N SER A 131 1.28 -11.62 -2.15
CA SER A 131 1.82 -12.06 -3.44
C SER A 131 0.92 -13.08 -4.13
N SER A 132 0.41 -14.06 -3.38
CA SER A 132 -0.51 -15.08 -3.91
C SER A 132 -1.85 -14.47 -4.35
N ILE A 133 -2.37 -13.49 -3.60
CA ILE A 133 -3.57 -12.73 -3.96
C ILE A 133 -3.38 -12.00 -5.30
N ALA A 134 -2.25 -11.30 -5.48
CA ALA A 134 -1.96 -10.61 -6.73
C ALA A 134 -1.80 -11.58 -7.91
N ASN A 135 -1.15 -12.73 -7.72
CA ASN A 135 -1.03 -13.76 -8.75
C ASN A 135 -2.40 -14.31 -9.15
N LEU A 136 -3.26 -14.63 -8.17
CA LEU A 136 -4.63 -15.08 -8.43
C LEU A 136 -5.43 -14.02 -9.19
N VAL A 137 -5.33 -12.74 -8.83
CA VAL A 137 -5.97 -11.64 -9.56
C VAL A 137 -5.49 -11.57 -11.00
N SER A 138 -4.18 -11.72 -11.23
CA SER A 138 -3.60 -11.75 -12.58
C SER A 138 -4.13 -12.92 -13.41
N GLU A 139 -4.19 -14.13 -12.83
CA GLU A 139 -4.73 -15.32 -13.52
C GLU A 139 -6.23 -15.19 -13.81
N ILE A 140 -7.02 -14.71 -12.84
CA ILE A 140 -8.45 -14.45 -13.03
C ILE A 140 -8.64 -13.46 -14.18
N ALA A 141 -7.96 -12.31 -14.13
CA ALA A 141 -8.08 -11.27 -15.15
C ALA A 141 -7.71 -11.78 -16.55
N GLN A 142 -6.66 -12.60 -16.65
CA GLN A 142 -6.26 -13.22 -17.91
C GLN A 142 -7.35 -14.14 -18.48
N HIS A 143 -8.01 -14.93 -17.62
CA HIS A 143 -9.04 -15.88 -18.05
C HIS A 143 -10.43 -15.26 -18.25
N THR A 144 -10.67 -14.06 -17.72
CA THR A 144 -11.93 -13.31 -17.90
C THR A 144 -11.82 -12.15 -18.88
N ASP A 145 -10.65 -11.95 -19.51
CA ASP A 145 -10.32 -10.77 -20.33
C ASP A 145 -10.59 -9.44 -19.57
N SER A 146 -10.44 -9.48 -18.24
CA SER A 146 -10.57 -8.30 -17.40
C SER A 146 -9.28 -7.49 -17.43
N THR A 147 -9.44 -6.18 -17.37
CA THR A 147 -8.32 -5.31 -17.06
C THR A 147 -8.01 -5.32 -15.56
N THR A 148 -6.83 -4.85 -15.17
CA THR A 148 -6.37 -4.79 -13.79
C THR A 148 -5.89 -3.39 -13.44
N LEU A 149 -6.09 -3.01 -12.18
CA LEU A 149 -5.60 -1.77 -11.61
C LEU A 149 -5.04 -2.04 -10.21
N ASN A 150 -3.75 -1.78 -10.02
CA ASN A 150 -3.10 -1.87 -8.73
C ASN A 150 -3.02 -0.48 -8.08
N VAL A 151 -3.69 -0.30 -6.95
CA VAL A 151 -3.68 0.95 -6.19
C VAL A 151 -2.31 1.16 -5.56
N SER A 152 -1.73 2.35 -5.75
CA SER A 152 -0.48 2.73 -5.08
C SER A 152 -0.72 3.13 -3.63
N ALA A 153 0.05 2.56 -2.70
CA ALA A 153 0.01 2.91 -1.27
C ALA A 153 0.43 4.36 -1.00
N THR A 154 1.50 4.83 -1.65
CA THR A 154 1.94 6.23 -1.54
C THR A 154 2.28 6.83 -2.90
N ALA A 155 2.38 8.15 -2.94
CA ALA A 155 2.89 8.85 -4.11
C ALA A 155 4.26 8.30 -4.51
N ASN A 156 4.48 8.12 -5.82
CA ASN A 156 5.72 7.61 -6.39
C ASN A 156 6.18 6.19 -6.01
N SER A 157 5.41 5.42 -5.24
CA SER A 157 5.75 4.02 -4.90
C SER A 157 6.11 3.19 -6.13
N MET A 158 5.38 3.39 -7.25
CA MET A 158 5.66 2.69 -8.50
C MET A 158 7.03 3.05 -9.08
N ALA A 159 7.41 4.33 -9.06
CA ALA A 159 8.74 4.76 -9.52
C ALA A 159 9.86 4.17 -8.66
N ALA A 160 9.67 4.12 -7.33
CA ALA A 160 10.63 3.50 -6.42
C ALA A 160 10.87 2.02 -6.80
N ASN A 161 9.80 1.26 -7.02
CA ASN A 161 9.90 -0.13 -7.48
C ASN A 161 10.58 -0.23 -8.86
N MET A 162 10.20 0.61 -9.82
CA MET A 162 10.82 0.64 -11.16
C MET A 162 12.32 0.96 -11.11
N ALA A 163 12.73 1.84 -10.20
CA ALA A 163 14.13 2.20 -9.98
C ALA A 163 14.91 1.14 -9.17
N GLY A 164 14.26 0.04 -8.76
CA GLY A 164 14.89 -0.99 -7.93
C GLY A 164 15.17 -0.53 -6.50
N PHE A 165 14.41 0.45 -5.99
CA PHE A 165 14.49 0.93 -4.60
C PHE A 165 13.79 -0.05 -3.65
N VAL A 166 14.27 -1.29 -3.67
CA VAL A 166 13.83 -2.43 -2.85
C VAL A 166 15.08 -3.19 -2.41
N PRO A 167 15.01 -3.99 -1.33
CA PRO A 167 16.13 -4.82 -0.93
C PRO A 167 16.60 -5.72 -2.09
N GLY A 168 17.89 -5.67 -2.40
CA GLY A 168 18.51 -6.55 -3.38
C GLY A 168 18.61 -7.99 -2.87
N LYS A 169 19.29 -8.85 -3.63
CA LYS A 169 19.62 -10.20 -3.15
C LYS A 169 20.37 -10.10 -1.83
N ASP A 170 19.92 -10.84 -0.82
CA ASP A 170 20.47 -10.86 0.55
C ASP A 170 20.34 -9.50 1.30
N GLY A 171 19.63 -8.52 0.74
CA GLY A 171 19.28 -7.28 1.40
C GLY A 171 18.18 -7.48 2.44
N LEU A 172 18.23 -6.72 3.53
CA LEU A 172 17.20 -6.73 4.58
C LEU A 172 16.04 -5.82 4.20
N ASP A 173 14.81 -6.27 4.45
CA ASP A 173 13.66 -5.34 4.52
C ASP A 173 13.72 -4.50 5.79
N VAL A 174 12.87 -3.47 5.89
CA VAL A 174 12.92 -2.51 6.99
C VAL A 174 12.68 -3.16 8.36
N ASN A 175 11.83 -4.18 8.47
CA ASN A 175 11.57 -4.86 9.74
C ASN A 175 12.78 -5.69 10.16
N ALA A 176 13.40 -6.39 9.19
CA ALA A 176 14.63 -7.12 9.40
C ALA A 176 15.82 -6.18 9.72
N MET A 177 15.86 -4.99 9.13
CA MET A 177 16.85 -3.96 9.47
C MET A 177 16.70 -3.52 10.93
N LEU A 178 15.49 -3.15 11.37
CA LEU A 178 15.26 -2.70 12.75
C LEU A 178 15.50 -3.82 13.78
N ALA A 179 15.26 -5.08 13.42
CA ALA A 179 15.56 -6.22 14.27
C ALA A 179 17.05 -6.63 14.24
N ALA A 180 17.78 -6.19 13.21
CA ALA A 180 19.21 -6.40 13.12
C ALA A 180 19.94 -5.32 13.93
N ASP A 181 20.95 -5.72 14.70
CA ASP A 181 21.86 -4.80 15.40
C ASP A 181 22.82 -4.12 14.40
N LEU A 182 22.23 -3.35 13.47
CA LEU A 182 22.95 -2.61 12.44
C LEU A 182 23.66 -1.42 13.06
N LYS A 183 24.91 -1.20 12.64
CA LYS A 183 25.76 -0.13 13.17
C LYS A 183 25.57 1.21 12.48
N ALA A 184 24.82 1.26 11.39
CA ALA A 184 24.54 2.51 10.70
C ALA A 184 23.21 2.51 9.94
N TYR A 185 22.53 3.66 9.92
CA TYR A 185 21.32 3.92 9.15
C TYR A 185 21.46 5.22 8.36
N ILE A 186 20.97 5.21 7.10
CA ILE A 186 20.72 6.42 6.32
C ILE A 186 19.23 6.47 6.04
N LEU A 187 18.54 7.43 6.65
CA LEU A 187 17.10 7.59 6.57
C LEU A 187 16.75 8.75 5.63
N LEU A 188 15.93 8.49 4.62
CA LEU A 188 15.48 9.49 3.66
C LEU A 188 14.01 9.85 3.91
N ASP A 189 13.80 11.03 4.50
CA ASP A 189 12.51 11.64 4.85
C ASP A 189 11.58 10.72 5.66
N VAL A 190 12.17 9.92 6.54
CA VAL A 190 11.48 8.97 7.42
C VAL A 190 11.17 9.63 8.77
N TYR A 191 9.93 9.47 9.22
CA TYR A 191 9.45 9.90 10.53
C TYR A 191 8.85 8.68 11.24
N PRO A 192 9.57 8.05 12.19
CA PRO A 192 9.16 6.78 12.79
C PRO A 192 7.74 6.80 13.36
N GLN A 193 7.35 7.94 13.92
CA GLN A 193 6.01 8.19 14.48
C GLN A 193 4.86 8.13 13.47
N TYR A 194 5.12 8.01 12.19
CA TYR A 194 4.07 7.96 11.17
C TYR A 194 4.31 6.88 10.12
N ASP A 195 5.56 6.51 9.89
CA ASP A 195 5.93 5.63 8.79
C ASP A 195 5.93 4.15 9.19
N PHE A 196 6.01 3.85 10.49
CA PHE A 196 6.00 2.49 11.02
C PHE A 196 4.70 2.16 11.72
N HIS A 197 4.31 0.88 11.70
CA HIS A 197 3.24 0.38 12.56
C HIS A 197 3.71 0.31 14.02
N HIS A 198 4.98 -0.07 14.23
CA HIS A 198 5.61 -0.29 15.53
C HIS A 198 6.67 0.78 15.78
N SER A 199 6.24 2.01 16.05
CA SER A 199 7.15 3.16 16.09
C SER A 199 8.09 3.16 17.29
N VAL A 200 7.64 2.66 18.44
CA VAL A 200 8.49 2.54 19.63
C VAL A 200 9.68 1.63 19.35
N GLN A 201 9.45 0.44 18.79
CA GLN A 201 10.52 -0.47 18.41
C GLN A 201 11.44 0.14 17.35
N ALA A 202 10.89 0.89 16.38
CA ALA A 202 11.70 1.58 15.39
C ALA A 202 12.61 2.65 16.03
N VAL A 203 12.07 3.47 16.95
CA VAL A 203 12.85 4.49 17.67
C VAL A 203 13.89 3.83 18.58
N GLU A 204 13.56 2.74 19.27
CA GLU A 204 14.49 2.00 20.13
C GLU A 204 15.69 1.47 19.33
N ALA A 205 15.44 0.84 18.17
CA ALA A 205 16.50 0.34 17.30
C ALA A 205 17.40 1.46 16.76
N LEU A 206 16.80 2.61 16.41
CA LEU A 206 17.53 3.78 15.91
C LEU A 206 18.29 4.53 17.02
N SER A 207 17.87 4.41 18.29
CA SER A 207 18.47 5.11 19.43
C SER A 207 19.55 4.30 20.16
N SER A 208 19.94 3.14 19.63
CA SER A 208 20.98 2.29 20.25
C SER A 208 22.33 3.00 20.26
N ASP A 209 23.05 2.96 21.39
CA ASP A 209 24.32 3.67 21.60
C ASP A 209 25.42 3.29 20.58
N ASP A 210 25.36 2.08 20.02
CA ASP A 210 26.33 1.56 19.04
C ASP A 210 25.89 1.80 17.57
N THR A 211 24.82 2.57 17.37
CA THR A 211 24.21 2.80 16.05
C THR A 211 24.46 4.23 15.60
N PHE A 212 25.03 4.41 14.39
CA PHE A 212 25.22 5.73 13.78
C PHE A 212 24.10 6.08 12.80
N VAL A 213 23.31 7.13 13.07
CA VAL A 213 22.13 7.49 12.27
C VAL A 213 22.30 8.82 11.54
N ILE A 214 22.21 8.76 10.21
CA ILE A 214 22.10 9.94 9.34
C ILE A 214 20.66 10.09 8.87
N SER A 215 20.03 11.21 9.21
CA SER A 215 18.64 11.50 8.85
C SER A 215 18.56 12.69 7.88
N LEU A 216 18.01 12.46 6.69
CA LEU A 216 17.75 13.47 5.66
C LEU A 216 16.25 13.83 5.71
N ASN A 217 15.87 14.93 6.35
CA ASN A 217 14.45 15.28 6.55
C ASN A 217 14.10 16.65 5.97
N SER A 218 12.90 16.74 5.42
CA SER A 218 12.35 18.00 4.87
C SER A 218 11.66 18.87 5.92
N PHE A 219 11.23 18.28 7.04
CA PHE A 219 10.63 18.97 8.17
C PHE A 219 11.42 18.68 9.45
N LYS A 220 11.37 19.63 10.40
CA LYS A 220 11.91 19.42 11.74
C LYS A 220 11.00 18.45 12.49
N ASP A 221 11.60 17.45 13.14
CA ASP A 221 10.91 16.56 14.07
C ASP A 221 11.78 16.32 15.31
N ASP A 222 11.17 16.41 16.49
CA ASP A 222 11.91 16.31 17.76
C ASP A 222 12.33 14.87 18.08
N THR A 223 11.59 13.85 17.62
CA THR A 223 11.99 12.44 17.79
C THR A 223 13.14 12.10 16.86
N VAL A 224 13.07 12.54 15.60
CA VAL A 224 14.18 12.40 14.66
C VAL A 224 15.45 13.04 15.22
N ALA A 225 15.35 14.23 15.79
CA ALA A 225 16.49 14.94 16.37
C ALA A 225 17.09 14.24 17.61
N GLN A 226 16.34 13.39 18.30
CA GLN A 226 16.83 12.68 19.49
C GLN A 226 17.74 11.50 19.14
N TYR A 227 17.40 10.72 18.11
CA TYR A 227 18.17 9.53 17.74
C TYR A 227 19.22 9.77 16.64
N SER A 228 19.20 10.92 15.97
CA SER A 228 20.10 11.19 14.84
C SER A 228 21.45 11.75 15.28
N ASP A 229 22.55 11.12 14.89
CA ASP A 229 23.89 11.69 15.00
C ASP A 229 24.12 12.84 14.01
N VAL A 230 23.53 12.72 12.83
CA VAL A 230 23.62 13.72 11.76
C VAL A 230 22.24 14.00 11.19
N LEU A 231 21.82 15.26 11.25
CA LEU A 231 20.59 15.73 10.63
C LEU A 231 20.92 16.63 9.43
N LEU A 232 20.48 16.22 8.24
CA LEU A 232 20.73 16.91 6.97
C LEU A 232 19.40 17.46 6.40
N PRO A 233 19.15 18.78 6.49
CA PRO A 233 17.93 19.37 5.93
C PRO A 233 17.88 19.22 4.41
N ILE A 234 16.79 18.63 3.92
CA ILE A 234 16.53 18.49 2.47
C ILE A 234 15.35 19.36 2.03
N ALA A 235 15.33 19.73 0.76
CA ALA A 235 14.19 20.40 0.15
C ALA A 235 13.01 19.43 0.03
N SER A 236 11.80 19.89 0.34
CA SER A 236 10.58 19.11 0.11
C SER A 236 10.25 19.04 -1.39
N PHE A 237 9.35 18.13 -1.79
CA PHE A 237 9.08 17.88 -3.22
C PHE A 237 8.58 19.12 -3.97
N TYR A 238 7.86 20.05 -3.31
CA TYR A 238 7.38 21.29 -3.94
C TYR A 238 8.45 22.39 -4.03
N GLU A 239 9.64 22.16 -3.47
CA GLU A 239 10.78 23.10 -3.42
C GLU A 239 11.91 22.70 -4.39
N THR A 240 11.77 21.57 -5.07
CA THR A 240 12.72 21.03 -6.05
C THR A 240 12.01 20.60 -7.32
N SER A 241 12.75 20.42 -8.41
CA SER A 241 12.27 19.69 -9.59
C SER A 241 12.37 18.18 -9.37
N GLY A 242 11.52 17.44 -10.07
CA GLY A 242 11.53 15.98 -10.05
C GLY A 242 10.51 15.38 -11.01
N SER A 243 10.30 14.06 -10.87
CA SER A 243 9.29 13.32 -11.63
C SER A 243 8.59 12.32 -10.72
N HIS A 244 7.30 12.14 -10.95
CA HIS A 244 6.49 11.08 -10.36
C HIS A 244 6.10 10.05 -11.41
N VAL A 245 5.84 8.81 -11.00
CA VAL A 245 5.12 7.82 -11.83
C VAL A 245 3.75 7.58 -11.22
N ASN A 246 2.71 7.79 -12.01
CA ASN A 246 1.33 7.55 -11.57
C ASN A 246 0.97 6.05 -11.62
N VAL A 247 -0.25 5.70 -11.19
CA VAL A 247 -0.76 4.30 -11.20
C VAL A 247 -0.87 3.66 -12.59
N GLU A 248 -0.79 4.44 -13.66
CA GLU A 248 -0.81 3.98 -15.07
C GLU A 248 0.60 3.77 -15.63
N GLY A 249 1.65 3.94 -14.81
CA GLY A 249 3.05 3.90 -15.24
C GLY A 249 3.52 5.15 -15.98
N GLU A 250 2.76 6.25 -15.95
CA GLU A 250 3.12 7.47 -16.68
C GLU A 250 4.01 8.40 -15.85
N VAL A 251 5.13 8.82 -16.45
CA VAL A 251 6.08 9.76 -15.84
C VAL A 251 5.55 11.19 -15.97
N GLN A 252 5.39 11.86 -14.83
CA GLN A 252 4.91 13.24 -14.70
C GLN A 252 6.00 14.10 -14.07
N SER A 253 6.61 14.99 -14.85
CA SER A 253 7.64 15.90 -14.35
C SER A 253 7.04 17.18 -13.79
N PHE A 254 7.68 17.73 -12.77
CA PHE A 254 7.30 18.99 -12.13
C PHE A 254 8.54 19.86 -11.86
N ALA A 255 8.31 21.17 -11.79
CA ALA A 255 9.30 22.15 -11.36
C ALA A 255 9.04 22.56 -9.91
N ALA A 256 10.04 23.16 -9.27
CA ALA A 256 9.89 23.76 -7.96
C ALA A 256 8.81 24.86 -8.01
N ALA A 257 7.85 24.82 -7.09
CA ALA A 257 6.81 25.82 -6.95
C ALA A 257 7.30 27.03 -6.13
N VAL A 258 8.22 26.79 -5.20
CA VAL A 258 8.86 27.81 -4.35
C VAL A 258 10.34 27.48 -4.17
N ASN A 259 11.12 28.43 -3.64
CA ASN A 259 12.51 28.19 -3.31
C ASN A 259 12.64 27.38 -2.01
N ALA A 260 13.60 26.45 -1.95
CA ALA A 260 13.95 25.75 -0.72
C ALA A 260 14.40 26.74 0.37
N PRO A 261 14.01 26.53 1.64
CA PRO A 261 14.37 27.42 2.74
C PRO A 261 15.86 27.32 3.09
N SER A 262 16.45 28.46 3.43
CA SER A 262 17.80 28.57 3.97
C SER A 262 18.85 27.81 3.12
N ASN A 263 19.51 26.81 3.70
CA ASN A 263 20.55 26.02 3.05
C ASN A 263 20.08 24.62 2.61
N ALA A 264 18.77 24.32 2.73
CA ALA A 264 18.23 23.03 2.32
C ALA A 264 18.55 22.75 0.85
N LYS A 265 18.93 21.50 0.56
CA LYS A 265 19.27 21.05 -0.80
C LYS A 265 18.35 19.91 -1.20
N PRO A 266 18.03 19.75 -2.50
CA PRO A 266 17.38 18.54 -3.00
C PRO A 266 18.12 17.28 -2.52
N ALA A 267 17.38 16.27 -2.06
CA ALA A 267 17.97 15.05 -1.49
C ALA A 267 19.00 14.38 -2.42
N TRP A 268 18.73 14.34 -3.73
CA TRP A 268 19.66 13.77 -4.71
C TRP A 268 21.02 14.49 -4.75
N LYS A 269 21.07 15.80 -4.47
CA LYS A 269 22.34 16.55 -4.38
C LYS A 269 23.10 16.19 -3.11
N VAL A 270 22.39 15.99 -2.00
CA VAL A 270 23.00 15.55 -0.74
C VAL A 270 23.59 14.16 -0.91
N LEU A 271 22.83 13.22 -1.47
CA LEU A 271 23.29 11.85 -1.77
C LEU A 271 24.47 11.83 -2.74
N LYS A 272 24.44 12.67 -3.77
CA LYS A 272 25.59 12.85 -4.68
C LYS A 272 26.85 13.30 -3.93
N VAL A 273 26.75 14.31 -3.07
CA VAL A 273 27.91 14.80 -2.31
C VAL A 273 28.42 13.74 -1.33
N LEU A 274 27.53 12.98 -0.68
CA LEU A 274 27.94 11.85 0.15
C LEU A 274 28.68 10.78 -0.65
N ALA A 275 28.19 10.46 -1.85
CA ALA A 275 28.87 9.53 -2.75
C ALA A 275 30.25 10.06 -3.19
N ASP A 276 30.37 11.34 -3.52
CA ASP A 276 31.65 11.98 -3.85
C ASP A 276 32.64 11.91 -2.67
N LEU A 277 32.19 12.16 -1.43
CA LEU A 277 33.02 12.06 -0.22
C LEU A 277 33.47 10.63 0.10
N LEU A 278 32.67 9.64 -0.29
CA LEU A 278 32.98 8.22 -0.17
C LEU A 278 33.74 7.68 -1.40
N GLU A 279 34.11 8.56 -2.34
CA GLU A 279 34.81 8.23 -3.59
C GLU A 279 34.06 7.18 -4.45
N LEU A 280 32.73 7.17 -4.38
CA LEU A 280 31.89 6.25 -5.16
C LEU A 280 31.75 6.73 -6.62
N PRO A 281 31.98 5.86 -7.61
CA PRO A 281 31.84 6.23 -9.01
C PRO A 281 30.35 6.32 -9.42
N GLY A 282 30.07 7.09 -10.48
CA GLY A 282 28.76 7.07 -11.15
C GLY A 282 27.76 8.14 -10.73
N PHE A 283 28.11 9.05 -9.81
CA PHE A 283 27.19 10.07 -9.27
C PHE A 283 27.30 11.45 -9.96
N HIS A 284 27.77 11.50 -11.21
CA HIS A 284 28.03 12.76 -11.92
C HIS A 284 26.78 13.36 -12.59
N TYR A 285 25.83 13.81 -11.77
CA TYR A 285 24.61 14.48 -12.25
C TYR A 285 24.68 16.00 -12.08
N ALA A 286 24.29 16.74 -13.13
CA ALA A 286 24.17 18.20 -13.10
C ALA A 286 22.78 18.66 -12.64
N ASP A 287 21.74 17.92 -12.99
CA ASP A 287 20.35 18.23 -12.69
C ASP A 287 19.48 16.96 -12.59
N SER A 288 18.26 17.10 -12.09
CA SER A 288 17.35 15.97 -11.85
C SER A 288 16.88 15.28 -13.13
N SER A 289 16.91 15.96 -14.29
CA SER A 289 16.46 15.36 -15.56
C SER A 289 17.44 14.30 -16.06
N GLN A 290 18.74 14.44 -15.75
CA GLN A 290 19.74 13.43 -16.07
C GLN A 290 19.49 12.14 -15.27
N VAL A 291 19.17 12.27 -13.97
CA VAL A 291 18.81 11.13 -13.12
C VAL A 291 17.57 10.42 -13.66
N THR A 292 16.50 11.17 -13.97
CA THR A 292 15.27 10.59 -14.55
C THR A 292 15.53 9.92 -15.89
N SER A 293 16.37 10.52 -16.74
CA SER A 293 16.68 9.96 -18.06
C SER A 293 17.45 8.66 -17.96
N GLU A 294 18.40 8.55 -17.02
CA GLU A 294 19.11 7.31 -16.78
C GLU A 294 18.15 6.18 -16.36
N ILE A 295 17.28 6.43 -15.38
CA ILE A 295 16.32 5.44 -14.90
C ILE A 295 15.39 4.98 -16.03
N LYS A 296 14.92 5.90 -16.89
CA LYS A 296 14.08 5.57 -18.06
C LYS A 296 14.75 4.64 -19.07
N HIS A 297 16.08 4.66 -19.15
CA HIS A 297 16.85 3.83 -20.07
C HIS A 297 17.35 2.53 -19.44
N GLN A 298 17.23 2.36 -18.12
CA GLN A 298 17.53 1.10 -17.46
C GLN A 298 16.46 0.07 -17.81
N SER A 299 16.89 -1.15 -18.14
CA SER A 299 15.96 -2.28 -18.27
C SER A 299 15.38 -2.58 -16.89
N HIS A 300 14.12 -2.19 -16.68
CA HIS A 300 13.40 -2.53 -15.46
C HIS A 300 13.27 -4.05 -15.40
N LYS A 301 13.94 -4.68 -14.43
CA LYS A 301 13.67 -6.08 -14.12
C LYS A 301 12.25 -6.12 -13.56
N GLN A 302 11.30 -6.57 -14.37
CA GLN A 302 10.08 -7.13 -13.82
C GLN A 302 10.53 -8.28 -12.91
N HIS A 303 10.22 -8.19 -11.61
CA HIS A 303 10.41 -9.32 -10.73
C HIS A 303 9.60 -10.48 -11.30
N ALA A 304 10.30 -11.48 -11.82
CA ALA A 304 9.67 -12.65 -12.43
C ALA A 304 8.85 -13.36 -11.36
N HIS A 305 7.55 -13.52 -11.64
CA HIS A 305 6.62 -14.28 -10.82
C HIS A 305 7.10 -15.73 -10.76
N ASN A 306 7.72 -16.11 -9.64
CA ASN A 306 8.19 -17.48 -9.39
C ASN A 306 8.03 -17.83 -7.90
N GLU A 307 6.98 -17.32 -7.25
CA GLU A 307 6.56 -17.80 -5.95
C GLU A 307 5.36 -18.73 -6.12
N SER A 308 5.40 -19.88 -5.45
CA SER A 308 4.25 -20.78 -5.34
C SER A 308 3.05 -20.02 -4.78
N ILE A 309 1.88 -20.14 -5.42
CA ILE A 309 0.64 -19.55 -4.92
C ILE A 309 0.22 -20.32 -3.65
N ASP A 310 0.29 -19.66 -2.50
CA ASP A 310 -0.22 -20.19 -1.25
C ASP A 310 -1.66 -19.74 -1.06
N ILE A 311 -2.58 -20.70 -1.09
CA ILE A 311 -4.02 -20.49 -0.94
C ILE A 311 -4.57 -21.06 0.36
N LYS A 312 -3.72 -21.63 1.22
CA LYS A 312 -4.15 -22.27 2.45
C LYS A 312 -4.67 -21.21 3.41
N VAL A 313 -5.89 -21.42 3.92
CA VAL A 313 -6.49 -20.53 4.91
C VAL A 313 -5.59 -20.44 6.14
N LYS A 314 -5.14 -19.23 6.45
CA LYS A 314 -4.27 -18.95 7.58
C LYS A 314 -5.08 -18.93 8.89
N ARG A 315 -4.40 -19.18 10.00
CA ARG A 315 -4.97 -19.13 11.35
C ARG A 315 -4.48 -17.88 12.07
N GLY A 316 -5.25 -17.41 13.05
CA GLY A 316 -4.91 -16.25 13.86
C GLY A 316 -5.66 -14.99 13.43
N ILE A 317 -5.36 -13.89 14.12
CA ILE A 317 -5.96 -12.58 13.87
C ILE A 317 -5.02 -11.79 12.99
N ASN A 318 -5.55 -11.14 11.95
CA ASN A 318 -4.78 -10.20 11.14
C ASN A 318 -5.09 -8.78 11.54
N VAL A 319 -4.08 -7.93 11.46
CA VAL A 319 -4.24 -6.49 11.59
C VAL A 319 -4.12 -5.89 10.21
N ILE A 320 -5.17 -5.19 9.77
CA ILE A 320 -5.17 -4.43 8.53
C ILE A 320 -5.03 -2.97 8.89
N TRP A 321 -4.00 -2.32 8.34
CA TRP A 321 -3.72 -0.91 8.58
C TRP A 321 -4.22 -0.06 7.43
N GLN A 322 -4.88 1.04 7.79
CA GLN A 322 -5.18 2.14 6.90
C GLN A 322 -4.73 3.44 7.58
N LYS A 323 -3.79 4.15 6.96
CA LYS A 323 -3.41 5.48 7.44
C LYS A 323 -4.47 6.49 7.03
N SER A 324 -4.68 7.52 7.84
CA SER A 324 -5.42 8.70 7.37
C SER A 324 -4.76 9.22 6.08
N PRO A 325 -5.51 9.61 5.04
CA PRO A 325 -4.93 10.18 3.82
C PRO A 325 -4.22 11.51 4.06
N TYR A 326 -4.41 12.14 5.23
CA TYR A 326 -3.65 13.32 5.66
C TYR A 326 -2.45 12.96 6.53
N ALA A 327 -2.17 11.67 6.67
CA ALA A 327 -1.08 11.10 7.41
C ALA A 327 -0.19 10.18 6.56
N VAL A 328 -0.20 10.32 5.23
CA VAL A 328 0.62 9.46 4.34
C VAL A 328 1.92 10.12 3.88
N ASP A 329 1.99 11.45 3.90
CA ASP A 329 3.17 12.22 3.49
C ASP A 329 3.47 13.35 4.48
N VAL A 330 4.72 13.82 4.46
CA VAL A 330 5.20 14.82 5.41
C VAL A 330 4.47 16.16 5.28
N LEU A 331 4.04 16.55 4.08
CA LEU A 331 3.36 17.83 3.87
C LEU A 331 1.94 17.79 4.43
N SER A 332 1.16 16.76 4.12
CA SER A 332 -0.22 16.64 4.60
C SER A 332 -0.30 16.49 6.12
N ARG A 333 0.65 15.77 6.73
CA ARG A 333 0.77 15.62 8.20
C ARG A 333 0.96 16.97 8.91
N HIS A 334 1.73 17.87 8.32
CA HIS A 334 1.99 19.20 8.90
C HIS A 334 0.90 20.25 8.59
N ALA A 335 -0.12 19.90 7.78
CA ALA A 335 -1.22 20.80 7.48
C ALA A 335 -2.28 20.79 8.61
N THR A 336 -2.21 21.76 9.52
CA THR A 336 -3.12 21.86 10.69
C THR A 336 -4.60 21.81 10.30
N SER A 337 -4.99 22.42 9.19
CA SER A 337 -6.38 22.42 8.71
C SER A 337 -6.86 21.03 8.29
N LEU A 338 -6.00 20.22 7.68
CA LEU A 338 -6.32 18.84 7.30
C LEU A 338 -6.40 17.95 8.53
N GLN A 339 -5.44 18.11 9.46
CA GLN A 339 -5.44 17.35 10.71
C GLN A 339 -6.69 17.62 11.55
N ALA A 340 -7.21 18.85 11.56
CA ALA A 340 -8.42 19.20 12.32
C ALA A 340 -9.73 18.59 11.76
N THR A 341 -9.71 17.94 10.59
CA THR A 341 -10.90 17.31 10.01
C THR A 341 -11.19 15.95 10.64
N ASN A 342 -12.43 15.45 10.50
CA ASN A 342 -12.78 14.09 10.93
C ASN A 342 -11.88 13.01 10.28
N ILE A 343 -11.44 13.23 9.04
CA ILE A 343 -10.53 12.30 8.32
C ILE A 343 -9.12 12.38 8.91
N GLY A 344 -8.65 13.59 9.25
CA GLY A 344 -7.37 13.80 9.93
C GLY A 344 -7.34 13.26 11.36
N GLN A 345 -8.50 13.12 12.00
CA GLN A 345 -8.65 12.63 13.38
C GLN A 345 -9.05 11.16 13.49
N ILE A 346 -9.07 10.39 12.38
CA ILE A 346 -9.41 8.97 12.47
C ILE A 346 -8.33 8.26 13.29
N ASN A 347 -8.76 7.63 14.39
CA ASN A 347 -7.90 6.91 15.31
C ASN A 347 -8.69 5.81 16.02
N SER A 348 -8.71 4.59 15.47
CA SER A 348 -9.44 3.47 16.07
C SER A 348 -8.94 2.09 15.60
N ALA A 349 -9.05 1.10 16.49
CA ALA A 349 -8.91 -0.32 16.20
C ALA A 349 -10.29 -0.96 16.14
N SER A 350 -10.85 -1.07 14.94
CA SER A 350 -12.18 -1.65 14.72
C SER A 350 -12.13 -3.17 14.65
N MET A 351 -13.01 -3.85 15.38
CA MET A 351 -13.11 -5.32 15.36
C MET A 351 -14.51 -5.78 15.76
N ASN A 352 -14.87 -7.02 15.46
CA ASN A 352 -16.14 -7.58 15.92
C ASN A 352 -16.06 -8.21 17.31
N LYS A 353 -17.23 -8.46 17.92
CA LYS A 353 -17.34 -9.00 19.28
C LYS A 353 -16.60 -10.32 19.47
N THR A 354 -16.63 -11.19 18.45
CA THR A 354 -15.94 -12.48 18.49
C THR A 354 -14.43 -12.30 18.53
N THR A 355 -13.91 -11.34 17.77
CA THR A 355 -12.47 -11.02 17.71
C THR A 355 -12.02 -10.32 18.99
N ALA A 356 -12.79 -9.33 19.48
CA ALA A 356 -12.54 -8.66 20.74
C ALA A 356 -12.45 -9.65 21.92
N LYS A 357 -13.39 -10.62 21.99
CA LYS A 357 -13.35 -11.68 23.01
C LYS A 357 -12.09 -12.54 22.93
N LYS A 358 -11.56 -12.82 21.73
CA LYS A 358 -10.32 -13.58 21.56
C LYS A 358 -9.07 -12.80 21.95
N LEU A 359 -9.10 -11.49 21.76
CA LEU A 359 -8.03 -10.57 22.14
C LEU A 359 -8.13 -10.11 23.60
N GLU A 360 -9.20 -10.48 24.29
CA GLU A 360 -9.47 -10.07 25.67
C GLU A 360 -9.55 -8.54 25.85
N VAL A 361 -10.03 -7.83 24.82
CA VAL A 361 -10.23 -6.38 24.83
C VAL A 361 -11.72 -6.01 24.86
N ALA A 362 -12.05 -4.91 25.51
CA ALA A 362 -13.38 -4.33 25.59
C ALA A 362 -13.51 -3.07 24.71
N GLN A 363 -14.73 -2.56 24.61
CA GLN A 363 -15.00 -1.27 23.97
C GLN A 363 -14.22 -0.16 24.69
N ASP A 364 -13.58 0.72 23.92
CA ASP A 364 -12.77 1.85 24.40
C ASP A 364 -11.45 1.47 25.13
N ASP A 365 -11.11 0.18 25.25
CA ASP A 365 -9.74 -0.24 25.59
C ASP A 365 -8.76 0.21 24.50
N GLU A 366 -7.45 0.08 24.75
CA GLU A 366 -6.43 0.32 23.72
C GLU A 366 -5.99 -0.99 23.06
N TYR A 367 -5.91 -0.98 21.74
CA TYR A 367 -5.26 -2.03 20.97
C TYR A 367 -4.28 -1.38 20.01
N LEU A 368 -2.99 -1.71 20.14
CA LEU A 368 -1.92 -1.04 19.42
C LEU A 368 -2.06 0.49 19.57
N GLY A 369 -2.11 1.00 20.81
CA GLY A 369 -2.12 2.44 21.08
C GLY A 369 -3.30 3.26 20.54
N VAL A 370 -4.35 2.62 20.02
CA VAL A 370 -5.57 3.32 19.57
C VAL A 370 -6.83 2.75 20.22
N PRO A 371 -7.88 3.56 20.41
CA PRO A 371 -9.12 3.10 21.03
C PRO A 371 -9.81 1.99 20.24
N VAL A 372 -10.26 0.94 20.94
CA VAL A 372 -10.98 -0.19 20.38
C VAL A 372 -12.43 0.20 20.08
N ALA A 373 -12.86 -0.07 18.86
CA ALA A 373 -14.24 0.10 18.41
C ALA A 373 -14.85 -1.26 18.06
N ILE A 374 -15.73 -1.78 18.92
CA ILE A 374 -16.39 -3.05 18.70
C ILE A 374 -17.67 -2.85 17.86
N ASN A 375 -17.67 -3.37 16.63
CA ASN A 375 -18.80 -3.28 15.72
C ASN A 375 -18.91 -4.54 14.83
N GLU A 376 -20.05 -4.74 14.15
CA GLU A 376 -20.26 -5.90 13.29
C GLU A 376 -19.81 -5.66 11.83
N THR A 377 -19.11 -4.55 11.55
CA THR A 377 -18.70 -4.20 10.18
C THR A 377 -17.37 -4.83 9.78
N VAL A 378 -16.62 -5.38 10.74
CA VAL A 378 -15.31 -6.01 10.52
C VAL A 378 -15.43 -7.53 10.49
N ALA A 379 -14.72 -8.17 9.57
CA ALA A 379 -14.67 -9.62 9.42
C ALA A 379 -14.13 -10.31 10.69
N ASN A 380 -14.50 -11.57 10.88
CA ASN A 380 -13.95 -12.40 11.95
C ASN A 380 -12.43 -12.54 11.84
N ASN A 381 -11.75 -12.53 13.00
CA ASN A 381 -10.29 -12.64 13.11
C ASN A 381 -9.54 -11.50 12.37
N CYS A 382 -10.13 -10.31 12.36
CA CYS A 382 -9.53 -9.12 11.80
C CYS A 382 -9.66 -7.97 12.79
N VAL A 383 -8.57 -7.23 12.97
CA VAL A 383 -8.59 -5.88 13.54
C VAL A 383 -8.27 -4.92 12.41
N PHE A 384 -9.16 -3.97 12.15
CA PHE A 384 -8.94 -2.93 11.16
C PHE A 384 -8.53 -1.65 11.89
N VAL A 385 -7.25 -1.29 11.78
CA VAL A 385 -6.69 -0.12 12.44
C VAL A 385 -6.65 1.05 11.49
N ASN A 386 -7.44 2.08 11.81
CA ASN A 386 -7.32 3.38 11.18
C ASN A 386 -6.56 4.31 12.12
N ALA A 387 -5.44 4.88 11.68
CA ALA A 387 -4.67 5.79 12.51
C ALA A 387 -4.09 6.96 11.70
N ASN A 388 -4.01 8.12 12.34
CA ASN A 388 -3.34 9.31 11.82
C ASN A 388 -1.88 9.43 12.29
N HIS A 389 -1.43 8.54 13.19
CA HIS A 389 -0.06 8.37 13.63
C HIS A 389 0.25 6.88 13.79
N SER A 390 1.54 6.55 13.86
CA SER A 390 2.00 5.22 14.24
C SER A 390 1.53 4.85 15.64
N THR A 391 1.42 3.56 15.87
CA THR A 391 0.96 3.04 17.15
C THR A 391 2.13 2.60 18.02
N GLY A 392 2.12 3.00 19.29
CA GLY A 392 3.28 2.91 20.17
C GLY A 392 3.19 1.86 21.28
N VAL A 393 2.37 0.82 21.16
CA VAL A 393 2.26 -0.19 22.24
C VAL A 393 2.78 -1.53 21.76
N GLN A 394 3.67 -2.15 22.56
CA GLN A 394 4.09 -3.54 22.38
C GLN A 394 2.84 -4.43 22.34
N SER A 395 2.60 -5.08 21.21
CA SER A 395 1.53 -6.08 21.02
C SER A 395 1.73 -7.30 21.92
#